data_AF-A0A7G1PCI3-F1
#
_entry.id   AF-A0A7G1PCI3-F1
#
_cell.length_a   1.000
_cell.length_b   1.000
_cell.length_c   1.000
_cell.angle_alpha   90.00
_cell.angle_beta   90.00
_cell.angle_gamma   90.00
#
_symmetry.space_group_name_H-M   'P 1'
#
loop_
_entity.id
_entity.type
_entity.pdbx_description
1 polymer ?
#
loop_
_entity_poly.entity_id
_entity_poly.type
_entity_poly.pdbx_seq_one_letter_code
_entity_poly.pdbx_strand_id
1 'polypeptide(L)'
;MRADHFDHIVLVVRDLDVTTDFYTRVLGMESVTFGGGRRALVFGSSKINLHQAGREFEPGAHRPTPGSTDVCLIVNQPIDDVVTELGRLGVDVEEGPLRRTGASGPITSVYVRDPDANLVEVSTYWGMGTVEKRIAALGLRLPEVVPPLATYQPAVRSGRYVVTSGQLPMVDGVMPVTGKVGTEVGAERAKELAAVSALNALAAVKSVVGDLDRIVRVVKVVGFVASTPGFTGQPGVVDGASELLGDVLGDKGVHARSAVGVAVLPLDAPVEIEIQVEVRDQESSNGSPPCPSRR
;
A
#
# COMPACT_ATOMS: atom_id res chain seq x y z
N MET A 1 -21.22 12.68 2.34
CA MET A 1 -20.43 12.66 1.09
C MET A 1 -19.01 12.22 1.45
N ARG A 2 -18.42 11.26 0.73
CA ARG A 2 -17.04 10.78 0.91
C ARG A 2 -16.34 10.91 -0.44
N ALA A 3 -15.23 11.65 -0.49
CA ALA A 3 -14.39 11.71 -1.69
C ALA A 3 -13.69 10.35 -1.89
N ASP A 4 -13.55 9.93 -3.14
CA ASP A 4 -13.02 8.60 -3.50
C ASP A 4 -11.54 8.67 -3.87
N HIS A 5 -11.20 9.37 -4.95
CA HIS A 5 -9.82 9.56 -5.42
C HIS A 5 -9.63 10.95 -6.04
N PHE A 6 -8.37 11.24 -6.41
CA PHE A 6 -7.99 12.47 -7.06
C PHE A 6 -8.07 12.34 -8.60
N ASP A 7 -8.95 13.12 -9.25
CA ASP A 7 -9.07 13.11 -10.73
C ASP A 7 -8.04 14.04 -11.38
N HIS A 8 -8.11 15.34 -11.10
CA HIS A 8 -7.18 16.32 -11.66
C HIS A 8 -6.98 17.58 -10.82
N ILE A 9 -5.81 18.20 -10.95
CA ILE A 9 -5.55 19.59 -10.56
C ILE A 9 -5.51 20.47 -11.82
N VAL A 10 -5.63 21.79 -11.60
CA VAL A 10 -5.31 22.79 -12.60
C VAL A 10 -4.01 23.47 -12.17
N LEU A 11 -3.01 23.44 -13.05
CA LEU A 11 -1.76 24.18 -12.89
C LEU A 11 -1.85 25.45 -13.74
N VAL A 12 -1.64 26.60 -13.10
CA VAL A 12 -1.53 27.89 -13.80
C VAL A 12 -0.05 28.11 -14.11
N VAL A 13 0.26 28.33 -15.38
CA VAL A 13 1.63 28.34 -15.90
C VAL A 13 1.90 29.62 -16.68
N ARG A 14 3.14 30.11 -16.70
CA ARG A 14 3.50 31.29 -17.51
C ARG A 14 3.50 30.97 -19.00
N ASP A 15 3.97 29.79 -19.37
CA ASP A 15 4.10 29.34 -20.76
C ASP A 15 3.68 27.87 -20.88
N LEU A 16 2.69 27.61 -21.75
CA LEU A 16 2.16 26.26 -21.93
C LEU A 16 3.19 25.31 -22.54
N ASP A 17 3.98 25.76 -23.51
CA ASP A 17 4.89 24.89 -24.25
C ASP A 17 6.11 24.52 -23.39
N VAL A 18 6.65 25.49 -22.63
CA VAL A 18 7.75 25.24 -21.68
C VAL A 18 7.32 24.24 -20.60
N THR A 19 6.15 24.45 -19.99
CA THR A 19 5.68 23.53 -18.94
C THR A 19 5.30 22.17 -19.52
N THR A 20 4.74 22.12 -20.72
CA THR A 20 4.45 20.84 -21.40
C THR A 20 5.73 20.06 -21.68
N ASP A 21 6.77 20.69 -22.23
CA ASP A 21 8.07 20.05 -22.46
C ASP A 21 8.64 19.49 -21.15
N PHE A 22 8.66 20.29 -20.08
CA PHE A 22 9.19 19.86 -18.80
C PHE A 22 8.50 18.59 -18.31
N TYR A 23 7.18 18.58 -18.16
CA TYR A 23 6.47 17.43 -17.59
C TYR A 23 6.48 16.20 -18.50
N THR A 24 6.49 16.38 -19.82
CA THR A 24 6.57 15.25 -20.77
C THR A 24 7.97 14.63 -20.80
N ARG A 25 9.01 15.46 -20.85
CA ARG A 25 10.41 15.01 -20.91
C ARG A 25 10.96 14.54 -19.58
N VAL A 26 10.68 15.25 -18.49
CA VAL A 26 11.24 14.99 -17.16
C VAL A 26 10.45 13.94 -16.40
N LEU A 27 9.11 13.98 -16.47
CA LEU A 27 8.24 13.09 -15.69
C LEU A 27 7.48 12.08 -16.55
N GLY A 28 7.77 12.03 -17.86
CA GLY A 28 7.21 11.02 -18.77
C GLY A 28 5.70 11.10 -18.95
N MET A 29 5.08 12.25 -18.65
CA MET A 29 3.64 12.43 -18.80
C MET A 29 3.24 12.52 -20.28
N GLU A 30 2.01 12.14 -20.60
CA GLU A 30 1.46 12.29 -21.96
C GLU A 30 0.74 13.64 -22.09
N SER A 31 1.15 14.47 -23.05
CA SER A 31 0.43 15.71 -23.35
C SER A 31 -0.76 15.45 -24.27
N VAL A 32 -1.95 15.81 -23.84
CA VAL A 32 -3.19 15.74 -24.63
C VAL A 32 -3.76 17.14 -24.85
N THR A 33 -4.29 17.38 -26.05
CA THR A 33 -5.02 18.61 -26.38
C THR A 33 -6.48 18.27 -26.65
N PHE A 34 -7.40 19.02 -26.05
CA PHE A 34 -8.84 18.80 -26.16
C PHE A 34 -9.59 20.14 -26.27
N GLY A 35 -10.91 20.06 -26.46
CA GLY A 35 -11.80 21.15 -26.89
C GLY A 35 -11.38 22.58 -26.54
N GLY A 36 -11.34 23.45 -27.55
CA GLY A 36 -10.97 24.86 -27.39
C GLY A 36 -9.46 25.11 -27.22
N GLY A 37 -8.61 24.13 -27.54
CA GLY A 37 -7.15 24.24 -27.40
C GLY A 37 -6.64 24.03 -25.98
N ARG A 38 -7.46 23.45 -25.09
CA ARG A 38 -7.07 23.11 -23.72
C ARG A 38 -6.02 22.02 -23.73
N ARG A 39 -5.02 22.13 -22.87
CA ARG A 39 -3.95 21.15 -22.74
C ARG A 39 -3.95 20.51 -21.36
N ALA A 40 -3.67 19.21 -21.31
CA ALA A 40 -3.46 18.49 -20.06
C ALA A 40 -2.28 17.52 -20.18
N LEU A 41 -1.70 17.20 -19.04
CA LEU A 41 -0.67 16.18 -18.86
C LEU A 41 -1.32 14.97 -18.18
N VAL A 42 -1.30 13.82 -18.81
CA VAL A 42 -1.95 12.59 -18.34
C VAL A 42 -0.91 11.63 -17.79
N PHE A 43 -1.22 11.01 -16.65
CA PHE A 43 -0.39 9.99 -16.01
C PHE A 43 -1.25 9.08 -15.12
N GLY A 44 -1.06 7.76 -15.24
CA GLY A 44 -1.89 6.79 -14.53
C GLY A 44 -3.38 7.00 -14.85
N SER A 45 -4.20 7.19 -13.82
CA SER A 45 -5.64 7.50 -13.93
C SER A 45 -5.98 8.97 -13.67
N SER A 46 -4.98 9.85 -13.61
CA SER A 46 -5.13 11.27 -13.25
C SER A 46 -4.56 12.19 -14.34
N LYS A 47 -4.85 13.49 -14.24
CA LYS A 47 -4.27 14.50 -15.14
C LYS A 47 -3.98 15.83 -14.44
N ILE A 48 -3.10 16.62 -15.03
CA ILE A 48 -2.90 18.03 -14.70
C ILE A 48 -3.39 18.86 -15.88
N ASN A 49 -4.45 19.64 -15.69
CA ASN A 49 -4.88 20.61 -16.70
C ASN A 49 -3.98 21.84 -16.64
N LEU A 50 -3.50 22.31 -17.79
CA LEU A 50 -2.65 23.49 -17.87
C LEU A 50 -3.46 24.71 -18.30
N HIS A 51 -3.42 25.76 -17.50
CA HIS A 51 -3.99 27.07 -17.82
C HIS A 51 -2.86 28.09 -17.94
N GLN A 52 -2.81 28.84 -19.04
CA GLN A 52 -1.84 29.92 -19.15
C GLN A 52 -2.28 31.12 -18.32
N ALA A 53 -1.36 31.73 -17.58
CA ALA A 53 -1.62 32.92 -16.78
C ALA A 53 -2.22 34.05 -17.63
N GLY A 54 -3.33 34.63 -17.18
CA GLY A 54 -4.11 35.65 -17.90
C GLY A 54 -4.98 35.11 -19.05
N ARG A 55 -5.03 33.79 -19.25
CA ARG A 55 -5.90 33.10 -20.22
C ARG A 55 -6.53 31.84 -19.61
N GLU A 56 -6.86 31.91 -18.33
CA GLU A 56 -7.46 30.82 -17.58
C GLU A 56 -8.91 30.56 -18.03
N PHE A 57 -9.37 29.31 -17.87
CA PHE A 57 -10.76 28.94 -18.14
C PHE A 57 -11.59 29.04 -16.86
N GLU A 58 -12.82 29.55 -16.99
CA GLU A 58 -13.81 29.58 -15.91
C GLU A 58 -14.72 28.34 -15.93
N PRO A 59 -15.16 27.84 -14.77
CA PRO A 59 -14.79 28.29 -13.42
C PRO A 59 -13.33 27.94 -13.07
N GLY A 60 -12.61 28.89 -12.48
CA GLY A 60 -11.20 28.77 -12.10
C GLY A 60 -10.91 28.96 -10.61
N ALA A 61 -9.63 28.82 -10.23
CA ALA A 61 -9.18 29.18 -8.88
C ALA A 61 -9.38 30.68 -8.64
N HIS A 62 -9.69 31.08 -7.40
CA HIS A 62 -9.94 32.49 -7.08
C HIS A 62 -8.71 33.40 -7.28
N ARG A 63 -7.50 32.86 -7.11
CA ARG A 63 -6.22 33.56 -7.31
C ARG A 63 -5.25 32.66 -8.10
N PRO A 64 -5.44 32.51 -9.41
CA PRO A 64 -4.60 31.67 -10.24
C PRO A 64 -3.18 32.26 -10.24
N THR A 65 -2.21 31.51 -9.72
CA THR A 65 -0.84 32.02 -9.49
C THR A 65 0.18 30.98 -9.96
N PRO A 66 0.97 31.28 -11.01
CA PRO A 66 2.11 30.43 -11.37
C PRO A 66 3.12 30.34 -10.23
N GLY A 67 3.63 29.14 -9.98
CA GLY A 67 4.65 28.87 -8.95
C GLY A 67 4.10 28.68 -7.54
N SER A 68 2.78 28.69 -7.35
CA SER A 68 2.16 28.52 -6.01
C SER A 68 1.79 27.07 -5.67
N THR A 69 2.07 26.11 -6.55
CA THR A 69 1.69 24.70 -6.38
C THR A 69 2.78 23.93 -5.66
N ASP A 70 2.36 23.06 -4.76
CA ASP A 70 3.18 22.04 -4.10
C ASP A 70 2.48 20.69 -4.31
N VAL A 71 3.15 19.77 -5.01
CA VAL A 71 2.56 18.49 -5.41
C VAL A 71 3.55 17.33 -5.27
N CYS A 72 3.06 16.21 -4.73
CA CYS A 72 3.78 14.95 -4.68
C CYS A 72 3.29 14.01 -5.79
N LEU A 73 4.23 13.49 -6.58
CA LEU A 73 4.00 12.59 -7.69
C LEU A 73 4.78 11.29 -7.48
N ILE A 74 4.11 10.15 -7.70
CA ILE A 74 4.71 8.83 -7.54
C ILE A 74 5.27 8.33 -8.87
N VAL A 75 6.54 7.94 -8.87
CA VAL A 75 7.21 7.24 -9.97
C VAL A 75 7.49 5.78 -9.61
N ASN A 76 7.62 4.93 -10.63
CA ASN A 76 7.79 3.48 -10.47
C ASN A 76 9.26 3.01 -10.53
N GLN A 77 10.21 3.94 -10.44
CA GLN A 77 11.64 3.69 -10.53
C GLN A 77 12.31 3.77 -9.14
N PRO A 78 13.48 3.16 -8.93
CA PRO A 78 14.33 3.43 -7.77
C PRO A 78 14.65 4.93 -7.66
N ILE A 79 14.67 5.46 -6.45
CA ILE A 79 14.89 6.91 -6.27
C ILE A 79 16.29 7.34 -6.76
N ASP A 80 17.28 6.46 -6.68
CA ASP A 80 18.64 6.75 -7.15
C ASP A 80 18.70 6.86 -8.69
N ASP A 81 17.90 6.05 -9.39
CA ASP A 81 17.74 6.14 -10.85
C ASP A 81 17.03 7.44 -11.23
N VAL A 82 16.02 7.84 -10.46
CA VAL A 82 15.31 9.12 -10.64
C VAL A 82 16.27 10.29 -10.48
N VAL A 83 17.08 10.30 -9.41
CA VAL A 83 18.09 11.35 -9.19
C VAL A 83 19.07 11.43 -10.34
N THR A 84 19.55 10.27 -10.82
CA THR A 84 20.48 10.17 -11.95
C THR A 84 19.87 10.75 -13.22
N GLU A 85 18.62 10.38 -13.53
CA GLU A 85 17.92 10.84 -14.73
C GLU A 85 17.59 12.34 -14.68
N LEU A 86 17.16 12.85 -13.51
CA LEU A 86 16.95 14.29 -13.29
C LEU A 86 18.22 15.08 -13.59
N GLY A 87 19.37 14.63 -13.06
CA GLY A 87 20.67 15.24 -13.34
C GLY A 87 21.03 15.18 -14.83
N ARG A 88 20.75 14.07 -15.51
CA ARG A 88 20.98 13.93 -16.96
C ARG A 88 20.12 14.90 -17.78
N LEU A 89 18.92 15.20 -17.31
CA LEU A 89 17.97 16.13 -17.94
C LEU A 89 18.17 17.59 -17.54
N GLY A 90 19.18 17.87 -16.70
CA GLY A 90 19.51 19.22 -16.23
C GLY A 90 18.51 19.78 -15.22
N VAL A 91 17.89 18.91 -14.41
CA VAL A 91 16.96 19.31 -13.34
C VAL A 91 17.67 19.17 -12.00
N ASP A 92 17.81 20.29 -11.28
CA ASP A 92 18.45 20.32 -9.98
C ASP A 92 17.52 19.75 -8.89
N VAL A 93 18.07 18.82 -8.11
CA VAL A 93 17.41 18.32 -6.89
C VAL A 93 17.70 19.30 -5.74
N GLU A 94 16.65 19.94 -5.24
CA GLU A 94 16.71 20.91 -4.14
C GLU A 94 16.89 20.19 -2.78
N GLU A 95 16.25 19.04 -2.59
CA GLU A 95 16.35 18.22 -1.37
C GLU A 95 16.13 16.72 -1.69
N GLY A 96 16.79 15.82 -0.97
CA GLY A 96 16.65 14.36 -1.12
C GLY A 96 17.86 13.65 -1.76
N PRO A 97 17.84 12.30 -1.84
CA PRO A 97 16.76 11.39 -1.44
C PRO A 97 16.55 11.32 0.07
N LEU A 98 15.28 11.29 0.51
CA LEU A 98 14.93 11.19 1.93
C LEU A 98 13.58 10.53 2.16
N ARG A 99 13.43 9.90 3.33
CA ARG A 99 12.20 9.19 3.69
C ARG A 99 11.11 10.18 4.08
N ARG A 100 9.92 10.00 3.52
CA ARG A 100 8.70 10.75 3.84
C ARG A 100 7.54 9.79 4.11
N THR A 101 6.45 10.34 4.64
CA THR A 101 5.21 9.62 4.85
C THR A 101 4.28 9.91 3.68
N GLY A 102 4.10 8.94 2.79
CA GLY A 102 3.17 9.01 1.68
C GLY A 102 1.75 8.59 2.09
N ALA A 103 0.80 8.81 1.17
CA ALA A 103 -0.60 8.47 1.40
C ALA A 103 -0.85 6.96 1.60
N SER A 104 0.04 6.09 1.13
CA SER A 104 -0.12 4.62 1.24
C SER A 104 1.00 3.96 2.04
N GLY A 105 1.89 4.74 2.66
CA GLY A 105 3.00 4.24 3.45
C GLY A 105 4.28 5.05 3.27
N PRO A 106 5.42 4.56 3.78
CA PRO A 106 6.70 5.23 3.62
C PRO A 106 7.09 5.34 2.14
N ILE A 107 7.50 6.53 1.71
CA ILE A 107 8.07 6.82 0.40
C ILE A 107 9.50 7.32 0.56
N THR A 108 10.29 7.22 -0.50
CA THR A 108 11.54 7.97 -0.63
C THR A 108 11.37 9.03 -1.71
N SER A 109 11.72 10.27 -1.38
CA SER A 109 11.39 11.45 -2.17
C SER A 109 12.62 12.29 -2.49
N VAL A 110 12.57 12.95 -3.63
CA VAL A 110 13.41 14.11 -3.99
C VAL A 110 12.51 15.29 -4.37
N TYR A 111 13.01 16.50 -4.18
CA TYR A 111 12.28 17.73 -4.45
C TYR A 111 12.95 18.50 -5.59
N VAL A 112 12.17 18.92 -6.57
CA VAL A 112 12.65 19.72 -7.71
C VAL A 112 11.72 20.90 -7.96
N ARG A 113 12.19 21.87 -8.76
CA ARG A 113 11.36 22.98 -9.25
C ARG A 113 10.96 22.73 -10.69
N ASP A 114 9.68 22.98 -10.99
CA ASP A 114 9.21 23.09 -12.36
C ASP A 114 9.58 24.48 -12.96
N PRO A 115 9.28 24.75 -14.24
CA PRO A 115 9.62 26.02 -14.89
C PRO A 115 8.99 27.27 -14.25
N ASP A 116 7.88 27.10 -13.53
CA ASP A 116 7.18 28.18 -12.84
C ASP A 116 7.59 28.30 -11.36
N ALA A 117 8.55 27.48 -10.91
CA ALA A 117 9.02 27.34 -9.54
C ALA A 117 8.03 26.69 -8.54
N ASN A 118 7.04 25.96 -9.05
CA ASN A 118 6.24 25.05 -8.22
C ASN A 118 7.15 24.01 -7.59
N LEU A 119 6.84 23.60 -6.35
CA LEU A 119 7.55 22.50 -5.69
C LEU A 119 6.97 21.18 -6.19
N VAL A 120 7.82 20.34 -6.78
CA VAL A 120 7.45 19.00 -7.22
C VAL A 120 8.23 17.98 -6.41
N GLU A 121 7.54 17.27 -5.53
CA GLU A 121 8.08 16.11 -4.83
C GLU A 121 7.94 14.89 -5.76
N VAL A 122 9.08 14.35 -6.23
CA VAL A 122 9.13 13.12 -7.00
C VAL A 122 9.46 11.98 -6.05
N SER A 123 8.50 11.09 -5.85
CA SER A 123 8.57 10.06 -4.81
C SER A 123 8.43 8.68 -5.39
N THR A 124 9.01 7.71 -4.71
CA THR A 124 8.82 6.31 -5.06
C THR A 124 8.50 5.48 -3.84
N TYR A 125 7.65 4.48 -4.06
CA TYR A 125 7.47 3.36 -3.16
C TYR A 125 8.47 2.23 -3.49
N TRP A 126 9.51 2.48 -4.29
CA TRP A 126 10.54 1.48 -4.62
C TRP A 126 11.18 0.94 -3.34
N GLY A 127 11.14 -0.39 -3.18
CA GLY A 127 11.41 -1.08 -1.90
C GLY A 127 10.16 -1.59 -1.17
N MET A 128 8.95 -1.18 -1.58
CA MET A 128 7.71 -1.90 -1.26
C MET A 128 7.55 -3.10 -2.19
N GLY A 129 7.32 -4.27 -1.59
CA GLY A 129 6.97 -5.49 -2.30
C GLY A 129 5.69 -5.31 -3.13
N THR A 130 5.56 -6.15 -4.15
CA THR A 130 4.39 -6.29 -5.02
C THR A 130 3.11 -6.49 -4.20
N VAL A 131 3.18 -7.27 -3.13
CA VAL A 131 2.04 -7.53 -2.24
C VAL A 131 1.60 -6.25 -1.54
N GLU A 132 2.51 -5.48 -0.95
CA GLU A 132 2.20 -4.21 -0.29
C GLU A 132 1.64 -3.17 -1.28
N LYS A 133 2.12 -3.16 -2.52
CA LYS A 133 1.54 -2.32 -3.58
C LYS A 133 0.09 -2.71 -3.88
N ARG A 134 -0.24 -4.00 -3.90
CA ARG A 134 -1.63 -4.47 -4.09
C ARG A 134 -2.52 -4.12 -2.90
N ILE A 135 -2.01 -4.25 -1.67
CA ILE A 135 -2.70 -3.79 -0.46
C ILE A 135 -3.04 -2.30 -0.57
N ALA A 136 -2.06 -1.48 -0.94
CA ALA A 136 -2.26 -0.05 -1.15
C ALA A 136 -3.28 0.27 -2.25
N ALA A 137 -3.28 -0.50 -3.35
CA ALA A 137 -4.23 -0.33 -4.45
C ALA A 137 -5.69 -0.63 -4.06
N LEU A 138 -5.90 -1.47 -3.02
CA LEU A 138 -7.22 -1.69 -2.41
C LEU A 138 -7.63 -0.59 -1.43
N GLY A 139 -6.82 0.49 -1.30
CA GLY A 139 -7.05 1.56 -0.31
C GLY A 139 -6.77 1.13 1.13
N LEU A 140 -6.09 -0.01 1.32
CA LEU A 140 -5.73 -0.55 2.63
C LEU A 140 -4.30 -0.16 3.00
N ARG A 141 -4.02 -0.15 4.30
CA ARG A 141 -2.66 0.04 4.84
C ARG A 141 -2.32 -1.12 5.74
N LEU A 142 -1.12 -1.67 5.57
CA LEU A 142 -0.61 -2.68 6.49
C LEU A 142 -0.40 -2.02 7.86
N PRO A 143 -1.00 -2.53 8.94
CA PRO A 143 -0.82 -1.94 10.27
C PRO A 143 0.64 -2.09 10.71
N GLU A 144 1.08 -1.18 11.57
CA GLU A 144 2.33 -1.42 12.31
C GLU A 144 2.11 -2.58 13.29
N VAL A 145 2.98 -3.59 13.20
CA VAL A 145 3.00 -4.64 14.21
C VAL A 145 3.64 -4.05 15.46
N VAL A 146 2.81 -3.70 16.42
CA VAL A 146 3.28 -3.27 17.74
C VAL A 146 4.04 -4.45 18.37
N PRO A 147 5.23 -4.22 18.97
CA PRO A 147 5.94 -5.25 19.72
C PRO A 147 5.00 -5.92 20.74
N PRO A 148 5.11 -7.24 20.95
CA PRO A 148 4.13 -7.98 21.74
C PRO A 148 3.98 -7.40 23.15
N LEU A 149 2.73 -7.19 23.56
CA LEU A 149 2.35 -6.79 24.93
C LEU A 149 2.37 -7.97 25.92
N ALA A 150 2.79 -9.15 25.48
CA ALA A 150 2.69 -10.42 26.22
C ALA A 150 3.89 -11.35 25.95
N THR A 151 3.92 -12.52 26.60
CA THR A 151 5.01 -13.50 26.53
C THR A 151 5.06 -14.29 25.20
N TYR A 152 4.12 -14.07 24.28
CA TYR A 152 4.06 -14.75 22.98
C TYR A 152 4.32 -13.78 21.82
N GLN A 153 4.78 -14.29 20.67
CA GLN A 153 5.10 -13.50 19.49
C GLN A 153 3.94 -13.50 18.48
N PRO A 154 3.67 -12.39 17.76
CA PRO A 154 2.60 -12.32 16.77
C PRO A 154 2.76 -13.34 15.63
N ALA A 155 4.00 -13.67 15.28
CA ALA A 155 4.33 -14.74 14.36
C ALA A 155 5.72 -15.33 14.68
N VAL A 156 5.93 -16.59 14.31
CA VAL A 156 7.19 -17.30 14.49
C VAL A 156 7.56 -18.00 13.20
N ARG A 157 8.86 -17.98 12.86
CA ARG A 157 9.42 -18.77 11.75
C ARG A 157 10.02 -20.09 12.25
N SER A 158 9.66 -21.18 11.59
CA SER A 158 10.29 -22.50 11.77
C SER A 158 10.61 -23.10 10.38
N GLY A 159 11.90 -23.15 10.05
CA GLY A 159 12.36 -23.50 8.71
C GLY A 159 11.79 -22.57 7.64
N ARG A 160 11.09 -23.15 6.64
CA ARG A 160 10.41 -22.42 5.56
C ARG A 160 9.02 -21.91 5.91
N TYR A 161 8.49 -22.24 7.09
CA TYR A 161 7.14 -21.84 7.48
C TYR A 161 7.18 -20.66 8.44
N VAL A 162 6.27 -19.71 8.24
CA VAL A 162 5.90 -18.71 9.24
C VAL A 162 4.47 -19.00 9.67
N VAL A 163 4.24 -19.05 10.98
CA VAL A 163 2.94 -19.29 11.60
C VAL A 163 2.60 -18.08 12.44
N THR A 164 1.42 -17.51 12.25
CA THR A 164 0.92 -16.41 13.08
C THR A 164 0.19 -16.95 14.31
N SER A 165 0.20 -16.21 15.42
CA SER A 165 -0.85 -16.34 16.43
C SER A 165 -2.18 -15.81 15.89
N GLY A 166 -3.27 -16.02 16.65
CA GLY A 166 -4.57 -15.42 16.40
C GLY A 166 -4.52 -13.91 16.18
N GLN A 167 -5.01 -13.47 15.02
CA GLN A 167 -5.09 -12.05 14.68
C GLN A 167 -6.53 -11.56 14.73
N LEU A 168 -6.74 -10.58 15.60
CA LEU A 168 -8.01 -9.90 15.80
C LEU A 168 -8.18 -8.75 14.81
N PRO A 169 -9.41 -8.28 14.53
CA PRO A 169 -9.69 -7.27 13.52
C PRO A 169 -9.44 -5.86 14.06
N MET A 170 -8.25 -5.63 14.61
CA MET A 170 -7.82 -4.34 15.17
C MET A 170 -7.57 -3.34 14.04
N VAL A 171 -8.05 -2.11 14.22
CA VAL A 171 -7.77 -0.96 13.36
C VAL A 171 -7.23 0.15 14.23
N ASP A 172 -6.02 0.63 13.94
CA ASP A 172 -5.32 1.66 14.74
C ASP A 172 -5.28 1.34 16.24
N GLY A 173 -5.09 0.05 16.58
CA GLY A 173 -5.02 -0.43 17.96
C GLY A 173 -6.38 -0.55 18.67
N VAL A 174 -7.50 -0.37 17.95
CA VAL A 174 -8.86 -0.44 18.51
C VAL A 174 -9.66 -1.56 17.86
N MET A 175 -10.48 -2.24 18.66
CA MET A 175 -11.48 -3.19 18.17
C MET A 175 -12.70 -2.42 17.64
N PRO A 176 -13.02 -2.48 16.34
CA PRO A 176 -14.09 -1.65 15.76
C PRO A 176 -15.50 -2.06 16.19
N VAL A 177 -15.71 -3.35 16.51
CA VAL A 177 -16.96 -3.88 17.04
C VAL A 177 -16.68 -5.17 17.81
N THR A 178 -17.49 -5.44 18.82
CA THR A 178 -17.41 -6.65 19.66
C THR A 178 -18.73 -7.43 19.62
N GLY A 179 -18.70 -8.70 20.01
CA GLY A 179 -19.87 -9.55 20.15
C GLY A 179 -19.95 -10.67 19.12
N LYS A 180 -21.06 -11.43 19.15
CA LYS A 180 -21.21 -12.67 18.39
C LYS A 180 -21.87 -12.44 17.04
N VAL A 181 -21.46 -13.25 16.08
CA VAL A 181 -22.08 -13.35 14.76
C VAL A 181 -23.40 -14.10 14.85
N GLY A 182 -24.42 -13.52 14.21
CA GLY A 182 -25.80 -13.99 14.27
C GLY A 182 -26.68 -13.24 15.29
N THR A 183 -26.09 -12.33 16.07
CA THR A 183 -26.79 -11.41 16.97
C THR A 183 -26.20 -10.01 16.89
N GLU A 184 -25.15 -9.72 17.67
CA GLU A 184 -24.56 -8.38 17.81
C GLU A 184 -23.84 -7.96 16.52
N VAL A 185 -23.25 -8.92 15.81
CA VAL A 185 -22.54 -8.69 14.55
C VAL A 185 -23.22 -9.45 13.41
N GLY A 186 -23.53 -8.74 12.33
CA GLY A 186 -24.07 -9.35 11.10
C GLY A 186 -22.99 -10.12 10.32
N ALA A 187 -23.40 -11.12 9.53
CA ALA A 187 -22.47 -11.97 8.77
C ALA A 187 -21.60 -11.17 7.79
N GLU A 188 -22.17 -10.23 7.03
CA GLU A 188 -21.41 -9.38 6.11
C GLU A 188 -20.38 -8.50 6.84
N ARG A 189 -20.77 -7.93 7.97
CA ARG A 189 -19.83 -7.14 8.79
C ARG A 189 -18.72 -8.01 9.35
N ALA A 190 -19.04 -9.24 9.80
CA ALA A 190 -18.04 -10.19 10.26
C ALA A 190 -17.09 -10.59 9.11
N LYS A 191 -17.59 -10.72 7.88
CA LYS A 191 -16.77 -10.99 6.69
C LYS A 191 -15.74 -9.87 6.45
N GLU A 192 -16.16 -8.61 6.51
CA GLU A 192 -15.24 -7.46 6.42
C GLU A 192 -14.17 -7.50 7.53
N LEU A 193 -14.57 -7.87 8.75
CA LEU A 193 -13.64 -7.99 9.88
C LEU A 193 -12.67 -9.17 9.70
N ALA A 194 -13.09 -10.27 9.08
CA ALA A 194 -12.19 -11.36 8.72
C ALA A 194 -11.09 -10.90 7.75
N ALA A 195 -11.41 -10.01 6.80
CA ALA A 195 -10.41 -9.38 5.94
C ALA A 195 -9.41 -8.54 6.75
N VAL A 196 -9.89 -7.72 7.70
CA VAL A 196 -9.01 -6.94 8.60
C VAL A 196 -8.10 -7.86 9.41
N SER A 197 -8.62 -8.94 10.00
CA SER A 197 -7.82 -9.93 10.71
C SER A 197 -6.74 -10.58 9.82
N ALA A 198 -7.06 -10.88 8.56
CA ALA A 198 -6.09 -11.41 7.60
C ALA A 198 -5.02 -10.37 7.22
N LEU A 199 -5.38 -9.09 7.11
CA LEU A 199 -4.42 -7.99 6.89
C LEU A 199 -3.45 -7.88 8.08
N ASN A 200 -3.96 -7.98 9.30
CA ASN A 200 -3.16 -7.99 10.53
C ASN A 200 -2.23 -9.22 10.57
N ALA A 201 -2.67 -10.37 10.06
CA ALA A 201 -1.84 -11.56 9.90
C ALA A 201 -0.72 -11.38 8.88
N LEU A 202 -0.97 -10.72 7.75
CA LEU A 202 0.10 -10.35 6.81
C LEU A 202 1.10 -9.39 7.46
N ALA A 203 0.64 -8.44 8.29
CA ALA A 203 1.54 -7.58 9.03
C ALA A 203 2.46 -8.39 9.96
N ALA A 204 1.90 -9.34 10.73
CA ALA A 204 2.66 -10.23 11.60
C ALA A 204 3.65 -11.12 10.82
N VAL A 205 3.29 -11.59 9.62
CA VAL A 205 4.25 -12.29 8.74
C VAL A 205 5.37 -11.35 8.32
N LYS A 206 5.04 -10.13 7.87
CA LYS A 206 6.03 -9.13 7.44
C LYS A 206 7.03 -8.80 8.55
N SER A 207 6.61 -8.71 9.81
CA SER A 207 7.53 -8.44 10.92
C SER A 207 8.60 -9.53 11.09
N VAL A 208 8.35 -10.74 10.58
CA VAL A 208 9.29 -11.87 10.64
C VAL A 208 10.15 -11.96 9.37
N VAL A 209 9.60 -11.65 8.19
CA VAL A 209 10.30 -11.84 6.90
C VAL A 209 10.82 -10.56 6.24
N GLY A 210 10.43 -9.39 6.75
CA GLY A 210 10.75 -8.06 6.22
C GLY A 210 9.95 -7.67 4.98
N ASP A 211 9.75 -8.60 4.05
CA ASP A 211 9.11 -8.39 2.75
C ASP A 211 8.11 -9.51 2.43
N LEU A 212 6.86 -9.14 2.13
CA LEU A 212 5.78 -10.08 1.83
C LEU A 212 5.93 -10.78 0.47
N ASP A 213 6.72 -10.23 -0.46
CA ASP A 213 6.98 -10.87 -1.76
C ASP A 213 7.72 -12.22 -1.62
N ARG A 214 8.33 -12.44 -0.45
CA ARG A 214 8.99 -13.68 -0.07
C ARG A 214 8.03 -14.82 0.22
N ILE A 215 6.73 -14.55 0.37
CA ILE A 215 5.71 -15.59 0.49
C ILE A 215 5.70 -16.39 -0.81
N VAL A 216 5.88 -17.71 -0.68
CA VAL A 216 5.73 -18.70 -1.74
C VAL A 216 4.27 -19.09 -1.88
N ARG A 217 3.60 -19.33 -0.74
CA ARG A 217 2.15 -19.61 -0.67
C ARG A 217 1.61 -19.50 0.75
N VAL A 218 0.31 -19.27 0.85
CA VAL A 218 -0.46 -19.51 2.08
C VAL A 218 -0.80 -21.00 2.14
N VAL A 219 -0.29 -21.69 3.15
CA VAL A 219 -0.50 -23.14 3.33
C VAL A 219 -1.89 -23.39 3.93
N LYS A 220 -2.21 -22.65 5.00
CA LYS A 220 -3.42 -22.84 5.79
C LYS A 220 -3.93 -21.51 6.32
N VAL A 221 -5.25 -21.35 6.27
CA VAL A 221 -6.00 -20.34 7.03
C VAL A 221 -6.89 -21.06 8.04
N VAL A 222 -6.90 -20.60 9.29
CA VAL A 222 -7.84 -21.04 10.32
C VAL A 222 -8.62 -19.81 10.77
N GLY A 223 -9.93 -19.85 10.58
CA GLY A 223 -10.83 -18.79 11.01
C GLY A 223 -11.71 -19.25 12.16
N PHE A 224 -11.64 -18.51 13.27
CA PHE A 224 -12.52 -18.65 14.42
C PHE A 224 -13.55 -17.53 14.37
N VAL A 225 -14.83 -17.89 14.41
CA VAL A 225 -15.93 -16.93 14.35
C VAL A 225 -16.72 -17.06 15.64
N ALA A 226 -16.68 -16.03 16.50
CA ALA A 226 -17.52 -15.99 17.70
C ALA A 226 -18.97 -16.00 17.25
N SER A 227 -19.68 -17.10 17.46
CA SER A 227 -20.98 -17.36 16.82
C SER A 227 -22.03 -17.67 17.87
N THR A 228 -23.26 -17.26 17.63
CA THR A 228 -24.39 -17.84 18.36
C THR A 228 -24.56 -19.32 18.01
N PRO A 229 -25.16 -20.15 18.89
CA PRO A 229 -25.33 -21.58 18.61
C PRO A 229 -26.12 -21.91 17.34
N GLY A 230 -26.99 -21.00 16.88
CA GLY A 230 -27.79 -21.16 15.66
C GLY A 230 -27.12 -20.68 14.39
N PHE A 231 -26.00 -19.97 14.47
CA PHE A 231 -25.29 -19.46 13.30
C PHE A 231 -24.39 -20.55 12.69
N THR A 232 -24.56 -20.80 11.38
CA THR A 232 -23.80 -21.81 10.63
C THR A 232 -23.07 -21.24 9.41
N GLY A 233 -23.06 -19.91 9.27
CA GLY A 233 -22.46 -19.18 8.14
C GLY A 233 -20.97 -18.88 8.29
N GLN A 234 -20.24 -19.56 9.18
CA GLN A 234 -18.82 -19.31 9.42
C GLN A 234 -17.96 -19.39 8.15
N PRO A 235 -18.18 -20.35 7.21
CA PRO A 235 -17.43 -20.36 5.96
C PRO A 235 -17.53 -19.05 5.18
N GLY A 236 -18.73 -18.44 5.12
CA GLY A 236 -18.96 -17.17 4.43
C GLY A 236 -18.32 -15.96 5.13
N VAL A 237 -18.19 -16.01 6.46
CA VAL A 237 -17.44 -15.00 7.21
C VAL A 237 -15.95 -15.09 6.90
N VAL A 238 -15.38 -16.30 6.93
CA VAL A 238 -13.94 -16.50 6.66
C VAL A 238 -13.60 -16.29 5.17
N ASP A 239 -14.59 -16.26 4.26
CA ASP A 239 -14.36 -15.84 2.87
C ASP A 239 -13.77 -14.44 2.78
N GLY A 240 -14.05 -13.51 3.71
CA GLY A 240 -13.42 -12.19 3.70
C GLY A 240 -11.90 -12.24 3.87
N ALA A 241 -11.39 -13.15 4.72
CA ALA A 241 -9.96 -13.41 4.83
C ALA A 241 -9.41 -14.05 3.54
N SER A 242 -10.15 -15.01 2.98
CA SER A 242 -9.72 -15.73 1.79
C SER A 242 -9.67 -14.84 0.53
N GLU A 243 -10.67 -13.96 0.36
CA GLU A 243 -10.77 -12.99 -0.73
C GLU A 243 -9.61 -11.99 -0.66
N LEU A 244 -9.37 -11.37 0.50
CA LEU A 244 -8.23 -10.45 0.67
C LEU A 244 -6.89 -11.10 0.32
N LEU A 245 -6.65 -12.32 0.82
CA LEU A 245 -5.42 -13.05 0.52
C LEU A 245 -5.30 -13.35 -0.98
N GLY A 246 -6.40 -13.67 -1.65
CA GLY A 246 -6.46 -13.84 -3.11
C GLY A 246 -6.12 -12.55 -3.85
N ASP A 247 -6.73 -11.43 -3.47
CA ASP A 247 -6.54 -10.13 -4.12
C ASP A 247 -5.08 -9.65 -4.02
N VAL A 248 -4.43 -9.85 -2.87
CA VAL A 248 -3.09 -9.31 -2.62
C VAL A 248 -1.97 -10.28 -2.99
N LEU A 249 -2.19 -11.60 -2.88
CA LEU A 249 -1.16 -12.62 -3.17
C LEU A 249 -1.37 -13.34 -4.53
N GLY A 250 -2.52 -13.20 -5.18
CA GLY A 250 -2.87 -13.95 -6.39
C GLY A 250 -2.89 -15.46 -6.12
N ASP A 251 -2.33 -16.26 -7.05
CA ASP A 251 -2.26 -17.72 -6.91
C ASP A 251 -1.56 -18.20 -5.63
N LYS A 252 -0.63 -17.40 -5.09
CA LYS A 252 0.05 -17.69 -3.82
C LYS A 252 -0.91 -17.62 -2.62
N GLY A 253 -2.04 -16.92 -2.79
CA GLY A 253 -3.09 -16.79 -1.79
C GLY A 253 -4.00 -18.01 -1.70
N VAL A 254 -3.94 -18.99 -2.62
CA VAL A 254 -4.77 -20.20 -2.56
C VAL A 254 -4.29 -21.12 -1.42
N HIS A 255 -5.20 -21.49 -0.51
CA HIS A 255 -4.87 -22.18 0.74
C HIS A 255 -5.87 -23.27 1.12
N ALA A 256 -5.41 -24.20 1.98
CA ALA A 256 -6.33 -25.02 2.76
C ALA A 256 -6.98 -24.16 3.86
N ARG A 257 -8.20 -24.52 4.29
CA ARG A 257 -8.95 -23.70 5.27
C ARG A 257 -9.66 -24.52 6.35
N SER A 258 -9.83 -23.93 7.53
CA SER A 258 -10.82 -24.34 8.52
C SER A 258 -11.62 -23.09 8.93
N ALA A 259 -12.94 -23.19 9.02
CA ALA A 259 -13.81 -22.12 9.49
C ALA A 259 -14.74 -22.69 10.55
N VAL A 260 -14.60 -22.25 11.80
CA VAL A 260 -15.28 -22.85 12.94
C VAL A 260 -15.97 -21.80 13.80
N GLY A 261 -17.14 -22.16 14.32
CA GLY A 261 -17.84 -21.37 15.33
C GLY A 261 -17.22 -21.59 16.71
N VAL A 262 -16.99 -20.51 17.44
CA VAL A 262 -16.49 -20.54 18.82
C VAL A 262 -17.43 -19.76 19.74
N ALA A 263 -17.40 -20.08 21.04
CA ALA A 263 -18.31 -19.47 22.01
C ALA A 263 -17.96 -17.99 22.32
N VAL A 264 -16.67 -17.65 22.36
CA VAL A 264 -16.14 -16.31 22.64
C VAL A 264 -14.69 -16.25 22.18
N LEU A 265 -14.21 -15.05 21.82
CA LEU A 265 -12.81 -14.77 21.49
C LEU A 265 -12.24 -13.70 22.44
N PRO A 266 -10.91 -13.53 22.52
CA PRO A 266 -10.29 -12.47 23.30
C PRO A 266 -10.86 -11.09 22.94
N LEU A 267 -10.98 -10.22 23.95
CA LEU A 267 -11.55 -8.86 23.82
C LEU A 267 -12.99 -8.83 23.26
N ASP A 268 -13.72 -9.95 23.35
CA ASP A 268 -15.05 -10.12 22.75
C ASP A 268 -15.06 -9.87 21.23
N ALA A 269 -13.96 -10.23 20.56
CA ALA A 269 -13.84 -10.08 19.11
C ALA A 269 -14.84 -10.98 18.36
N PRO A 270 -15.39 -10.54 17.22
CA PRO A 270 -16.29 -11.37 16.42
C PRO A 270 -15.56 -12.43 15.59
N VAL A 271 -14.31 -12.15 15.19
CA VAL A 271 -13.51 -13.01 14.30
C VAL A 271 -12.05 -12.99 14.74
N GLU A 272 -11.37 -14.12 14.60
CA GLU A 272 -9.93 -14.25 14.75
C GLU A 272 -9.38 -15.12 13.60
N ILE A 273 -8.30 -14.68 12.94
CA ILE A 273 -7.69 -15.39 11.83
C ILE A 273 -6.25 -15.78 12.19
N GLU A 274 -5.90 -17.02 11.90
CA GLU A 274 -4.51 -17.52 11.90
C GLU A 274 -4.12 -17.94 10.50
N ILE A 275 -2.87 -17.64 10.11
CA ILE A 275 -2.31 -18.11 8.84
C ILE A 275 -0.98 -18.82 9.04
N GLN A 276 -0.76 -19.84 8.21
CA GLN A 276 0.54 -20.45 7.99
C GLN A 276 0.96 -20.19 6.55
N VAL A 277 2.15 -19.61 6.37
CA VAL A 277 2.72 -19.32 5.05
C VAL A 277 4.05 -20.05 4.86
N GLU A 278 4.31 -20.47 3.63
CA GLU A 278 5.64 -20.90 3.19
C GLU A 278 6.38 -19.69 2.61
N VAL A 279 7.65 -19.51 2.98
CA VAL A 279 8.47 -18.36 2.58
C VAL A 279 9.81 -18.80 2.03
N ARG A 280 10.38 -18.01 1.12
CA ARG A 280 11.74 -18.21 0.60
C ARG A 280 12.79 -17.91 1.67
N ASP A 281 13.94 -18.56 1.56
CA ASP A 281 15.06 -18.31 2.47
C ASP A 281 15.59 -16.88 2.39
N GLN A 282 16.27 -16.46 3.46
CA GLN A 282 17.13 -15.28 3.40
C GLN A 282 18.34 -15.76 2.59
N GLU A 283 18.65 -15.14 1.45
CA GLU A 283 19.96 -15.36 0.85
C GLU A 283 20.99 -14.95 1.90
N SER A 284 21.70 -15.95 2.44
CA SER A 284 22.74 -15.70 3.42
C SER A 284 23.87 -14.97 2.69
N SER A 285 24.08 -13.69 3.02
CA SER A 285 25.32 -12.99 2.75
C SER A 285 26.45 -13.61 3.56
N ASN A 286 26.91 -14.80 3.17
CA ASN A 286 28.07 -15.47 3.74
C ASN A 286 28.82 -16.19 2.63
N GLY A 287 29.59 -15.41 1.87
CA GLY A 287 30.78 -15.92 1.20
C GLY A 287 31.82 -16.26 2.26
N SER A 288 31.78 -17.46 2.82
CA SER A 288 32.93 -18.01 3.53
C SER A 288 33.98 -18.43 2.49
N PRO A 289 35.25 -17.98 2.59
CA PRO A 289 36.28 -18.43 1.67
C PRO A 289 36.58 -19.93 1.90
N PRO A 290 36.95 -20.68 0.85
CA PRO A 290 37.24 -22.10 0.99
C PRO A 290 38.40 -22.32 1.96
N CYS A 291 38.19 -23.22 2.91
CA CYS A 291 39.21 -23.65 3.87
C CYS A 291 40.46 -24.14 3.13
N PRO A 292 41.68 -23.68 3.47
CA PRO A 292 42.88 -24.16 2.80
C PRO A 292 43.11 -25.63 3.17
N SER A 293 43.26 -26.47 2.13
CA SER A 293 43.64 -27.87 2.25
C SER A 293 44.97 -27.98 2.99
N ARG A 294 44.99 -28.73 4.10
CA ARG A 294 46.23 -29.09 4.79
C ARG A 294 47.07 -30.00 3.88
N ARG A 295 48.33 -29.59 3.65
CA ARG A 295 49.40 -30.49 3.23
C ARG A 295 49.97 -31.19 4.45
#